data_AF-A0A5E3WNI2-F1
#
_entry.id   AF-A0A5E3WNI2-F1
#
_cell.length_a   1.000
_cell.length_b   1.000
_cell.length_c   1.000
_cell.angle_alpha   90.00
_cell.angle_beta   90.00
_cell.angle_gamma   90.00
#
_symmetry.space_group_name_H-M   'P 1'
#
loop_
_entity.id
_entity.type
_entity.pdbx_description
1 polymer ?
#
loop_
_entity_poly.entity_id
_entity_poly.type
_entity_poly.pdbx_seq_one_letter_code
_entity_poly.pdbx_strand_id
1 'polypeptide(L)'
;MSPSYFTPERAKISNQLWAVTSAVGASLCFVVLVIIAILYTYPGSRIHLDRLSFRLMLYSLINNMALGILSTISGKFTGPSVGCSLAIFLLQLTLRMSTFLLFCIALNLQLVVVHGIRGKHLEKYYVACSLVMALIITIPPYAAGQYGWDPLEHVCWYTNENKQQRIAWQIGTQLVWTGLTVVGEVLTACTVSTYMLRIHYRQKHIISAATASTNYAFPCVKDRFRPSTSAASLKPMSLHAHTYANVVARIALYPLASCIFNLTSIFTVIHSSASDGIQNASDYRILLLSDFLYGGRVVIYALLALTDLALIRAVRTFVAHHWDCDWGSTATLRSRTVTNTRNGVSRARDDGLVVQVELSTVAARDHASGASGADMASDGKAEGLPIERCTTDATIASVGEEDRVPSHSADKAERGMLADLEAGARVDGKACNPARAVAFDLASPISPTQSIRDRWEGAARREQAEEEEFMRII
;
A
#
# COMPACT_ATOMS: atom_id res chain seq x y z
N MET A 1 25.38 -44.90 -8.00
CA MET A 1 25.01 -43.63 -7.36
C MET A 1 26.09 -42.61 -7.66
N SER A 2 25.80 -41.63 -8.51
CA SER A 2 26.71 -40.49 -8.68
C SER A 2 26.76 -39.72 -7.37
N PRO A 3 27.94 -39.25 -6.92
CA PRO A 3 28.02 -38.43 -5.71
C PRO A 3 27.09 -37.22 -5.85
N SER A 4 26.20 -37.01 -4.88
CA SER A 4 25.33 -35.84 -4.85
C SER A 4 26.19 -34.58 -4.87
N TYR A 5 25.90 -33.66 -5.79
CA TYR A 5 26.59 -32.37 -5.86
C TYR A 5 26.32 -31.53 -4.60
N PHE A 6 25.23 -31.79 -3.89
CA PHE A 6 24.85 -31.09 -2.67
C PHE A 6 25.52 -31.72 -1.45
N THR A 7 26.71 -31.21 -1.11
CA THR A 7 27.46 -31.65 0.08
C THR A 7 26.93 -30.99 1.35
N PRO A 8 27.09 -31.61 2.54
CA PRO A 8 26.70 -31.01 3.82
C PRO A 8 27.35 -29.63 4.09
N GLU A 9 28.56 -29.42 3.56
CA GLU A 9 29.24 -28.13 3.63
C GLU A 9 28.51 -27.03 2.86
N ARG A 10 28.00 -27.34 1.66
CA ARG A 10 27.21 -26.40 0.84
C ARG A 10 25.87 -26.08 1.48
N ALA A 11 25.19 -27.09 2.03
CA ALA A 11 23.97 -26.88 2.81
C ALA A 11 24.22 -25.93 4.00
N LYS A 12 25.33 -26.13 4.72
CA LYS A 12 25.74 -25.25 5.83
C LYS A 12 26.00 -23.81 5.36
N ILE A 13 26.66 -23.61 4.22
CA ILE A 13 26.91 -22.28 3.66
C ILE A 13 25.59 -21.59 3.28
N SER A 14 24.67 -22.30 2.63
CA SER A 14 23.33 -21.80 2.28
C SER A 14 22.55 -21.35 3.52
N ASN A 15 22.46 -22.22 4.52
CA ASN A 15 21.79 -21.93 5.80
C ASN A 15 22.42 -20.74 6.54
N GLN A 16 23.75 -20.64 6.54
CA GLN A 16 24.45 -19.50 7.13
C GLN A 16 24.17 -18.19 6.37
N LEU A 17 24.17 -18.22 5.04
CA LEU A 17 23.86 -17.06 4.21
C LEU A 17 22.44 -16.55 4.50
N TRP A 18 21.46 -17.46 4.50
CA TRP A 18 20.07 -17.15 4.83
C TRP A 18 19.92 -16.58 6.24
N ALA A 19 20.53 -17.23 7.24
CA ALA A 19 20.42 -16.81 8.64
C ALA A 19 21.09 -15.45 8.91
N VAL A 20 22.27 -15.19 8.33
CA VAL A 20 23.02 -13.94 8.51
C VAL A 20 22.31 -12.77 7.82
N THR A 21 21.90 -12.93 6.57
CA THR A 21 21.17 -11.88 5.84
C THR A 21 19.86 -11.52 6.54
N SER A 22 19.14 -12.53 7.05
CA SER A 22 17.92 -12.33 7.84
C SER A 22 18.18 -11.61 9.18
N ALA A 23 19.27 -11.94 9.87
CA ALA A 23 19.63 -11.29 11.14
C ALA A 23 19.99 -9.82 10.94
N VAL A 24 20.75 -9.50 9.87
CA VAL A 24 21.05 -8.12 9.49
C VAL A 24 19.77 -7.36 9.16
N GLY A 25 18.87 -7.97 8.37
CA GLY A 25 17.56 -7.40 8.06
C GLY A 25 16.73 -7.10 9.32
N ALA A 26 16.59 -8.08 10.22
CA ALA A 26 15.85 -7.90 11.47
C ALA A 26 16.45 -6.80 12.35
N SER A 27 17.78 -6.73 12.43
CA SER A 27 18.49 -5.69 13.19
C SER A 27 18.23 -4.29 12.62
N LEU A 28 18.27 -4.15 11.29
CA LEU A 28 17.94 -2.90 10.62
C LEU A 28 16.47 -2.52 10.87
N CYS A 29 15.52 -3.44 10.70
CA CYS A 29 14.11 -3.19 11.01
C CYS A 29 13.94 -2.74 12.46
N PHE A 30 14.61 -3.38 13.42
CA PHE A 30 14.56 -3.00 14.83
C PHE A 30 15.06 -1.57 15.06
N VAL A 31 16.20 -1.19 14.48
CA VAL A 31 16.72 0.19 14.57
C VAL A 31 15.71 1.20 14.01
N VAL A 32 15.11 0.90 12.85
CA VAL A 32 14.08 1.77 12.25
C VAL A 32 12.85 1.88 13.16
N LEU A 33 12.37 0.76 13.73
CA LEU A 33 11.24 0.76 14.66
C LEU A 33 11.54 1.57 15.92
N VAL A 34 12.75 1.50 16.46
CA VAL A 34 13.18 2.32 17.60
C VAL A 34 13.17 3.81 17.24
N ILE A 35 13.70 4.19 16.07
CA ILE A 35 13.64 5.57 15.58
C ILE A 35 12.19 6.04 15.48
N ILE A 36 11.31 5.22 14.88
CA ILE A 36 9.88 5.54 14.76
C ILE A 36 9.25 5.71 16.15
N ALA A 37 9.54 4.82 17.09
CA ALA A 37 9.03 4.90 18.47
C ALA A 37 9.45 6.19 19.17
N ILE A 38 10.74 6.59 19.06
CA ILE A 38 11.25 7.85 19.59
C ILE A 38 10.53 9.05 18.95
N LEU A 39 10.30 9.04 17.64
CA LEU A 39 9.58 10.13 16.96
C LEU A 39 8.10 10.19 17.35
N TYR A 40 7.49 9.06 17.72
CA TYR A 40 6.10 9.01 18.20
C TYR A 40 5.91 9.60 19.60
N THR A 41 6.95 9.64 20.44
CA THR A 41 6.86 10.29 21.76
C THR A 41 6.83 11.81 21.66
N TYR A 42 7.31 12.38 20.55
CA TYR A 42 7.36 13.82 20.33
C TYR A 42 6.13 14.33 19.54
N PRO A 43 5.29 15.22 20.12
CA PRO A 43 4.01 15.62 19.54
C PRO A 43 4.15 16.36 18.19
N GLY A 44 5.23 17.12 17.99
CA GLY A 44 5.48 17.84 16.73
C GLY A 44 5.79 16.91 15.55
N SER A 45 6.47 15.78 15.81
CA SER A 45 6.79 14.80 14.77
C SER A 45 5.63 13.85 14.47
N ARG A 46 4.80 13.56 15.47
CA ARG A 46 3.64 12.65 15.35
C ARG A 46 2.67 13.07 14.23
N ILE A 47 2.49 14.37 14.01
CA ILE A 47 1.59 14.90 12.97
C ILE A 47 2.02 14.41 11.57
N HIS A 48 3.33 14.28 11.32
CA HIS A 48 3.84 13.78 10.05
C HIS A 48 3.71 12.26 9.89
N LEU A 49 3.64 11.52 11.01
CA LEU A 49 3.59 10.05 11.02
C LEU A 49 2.15 9.49 10.97
N ASP A 50 1.12 10.31 11.18
CA ASP A 50 -0.28 9.86 11.22
C ASP A 50 -0.89 9.47 9.85
N ARG A 51 -0.07 9.46 8.79
CA ARG A 51 -0.47 9.00 7.45
C ARG A 51 -0.81 7.51 7.47
N LEU A 52 -1.94 7.15 6.86
CA LEU A 52 -2.35 5.74 6.76
C LEU A 52 -1.29 4.84 6.10
N SER A 53 -0.72 5.26 4.96
CA SER A 53 0.31 4.46 4.28
C SER A 53 1.54 4.23 5.17
N PHE A 54 1.89 5.20 6.02
CA PHE A 54 3.00 5.06 6.97
C PHE A 54 2.66 4.06 8.08
N ARG A 55 1.43 4.05 8.58
CA ARG A 55 0.96 3.05 9.55
C ARG A 55 0.93 1.64 8.97
N LEU A 56 0.47 1.47 7.72
CA LEU A 56 0.55 0.19 7.02
C LEU A 56 2.00 -0.27 6.79
N MET A 57 2.89 0.66 6.46
CA MET A 57 4.33 0.40 6.35
C MET A 57 4.92 -0.05 7.69
N LEU A 58 4.53 0.60 8.80
CA LEU A 58 4.94 0.22 10.15
C LEU A 58 4.51 -1.22 10.48
N TYR A 59 3.27 -1.59 10.18
CA TYR A 59 2.81 -2.98 10.35
C TYR A 59 3.60 -3.95 9.48
N SER A 60 3.91 -3.58 8.23
CA SER A 60 4.74 -4.41 7.36
C SER A 60 6.16 -4.55 7.90
N LEU A 61 6.74 -3.50 8.47
CA LEU A 61 8.08 -3.50 9.06
C LEU A 61 8.15 -4.42 10.30
N ILE A 62 7.11 -4.42 11.14
CA ILE A 62 7.00 -5.35 12.27
C ILE A 62 6.95 -6.80 11.78
N ASN A 63 6.15 -7.10 10.76
CA ASN A 63 6.08 -8.44 10.17
C ASN A 63 7.41 -8.85 9.52
N ASN A 64 8.11 -7.93 8.85
CA ASN A 64 9.43 -8.20 8.27
C ASN A 64 10.52 -8.41 9.34
N MET A 65 10.45 -7.71 10.48
CA MET A 65 11.33 -7.98 11.62
C MET A 65 11.07 -9.40 12.17
N ALA A 66 9.81 -9.76 12.38
CA ALA A 66 9.43 -11.11 12.82
C ALA A 66 9.90 -12.19 11.82
N LEU A 67 9.72 -11.95 10.51
CA LEU A 67 10.20 -12.80 9.43
C LEU A 67 11.72 -13.00 9.51
N GLY A 68 12.49 -11.94 9.72
CA GLY A 68 13.95 -12.01 9.84
C GLY A 68 14.38 -12.83 11.06
N ILE A 69 13.75 -12.62 12.21
CA ILE A 69 14.02 -13.40 13.44
C ILE A 69 13.72 -14.88 13.23
N LEU A 70 12.53 -15.19 12.68
CA LEU A 70 12.10 -16.57 12.43
C LEU A 70 13.01 -17.27 11.40
N SER A 71 13.45 -16.55 10.37
CA SER A 71 14.40 -17.07 9.37
C SER A 71 15.77 -17.38 10.00
N THR A 72 16.27 -16.50 10.87
CA THR A 72 17.53 -16.76 11.61
C THR A 72 17.42 -17.96 12.56
N ILE A 73 16.27 -18.16 13.20
CA ILE A 73 16.02 -19.35 14.04
C ILE A 73 15.93 -20.60 13.15
N SER A 74 15.19 -20.52 12.04
CA SER A 74 14.99 -21.61 11.10
C SER A 74 16.30 -22.16 10.54
N GLY A 75 17.23 -21.28 10.16
CA GLY A 75 18.55 -21.66 9.66
C GLY A 75 19.47 -22.34 10.69
N LYS A 76 19.07 -22.44 11.97
CA LYS A 76 19.82 -23.15 13.02
C LYS A 76 19.34 -24.57 13.29
N PHE A 77 18.18 -24.97 12.77
CA PHE A 77 17.72 -26.35 12.94
C PHE A 77 18.55 -27.30 12.08
N THR A 78 18.97 -28.42 12.67
CA THR A 78 19.80 -29.44 12.01
C THR A 78 19.06 -30.75 11.77
N GLY A 79 17.75 -30.82 12.05
CA GLY A 79 16.97 -32.03 11.88
C GLY A 79 15.47 -31.84 12.15
N PRO A 80 14.68 -32.93 12.01
CA PRO A 80 13.25 -32.92 12.23
C PRO A 80 12.91 -32.59 13.68
N SER A 81 12.09 -31.56 13.87
CA SER A 81 11.60 -31.15 15.18
C SER A 81 10.27 -30.42 15.05
N VAL A 82 9.45 -30.40 16.11
CA VAL A 82 8.21 -29.61 16.14
C VAL A 82 8.52 -28.12 15.98
N GLY A 83 9.68 -27.66 16.49
CA GLY A 83 10.15 -26.29 16.32
C GLY A 83 10.40 -25.91 14.86
N CYS A 84 10.91 -26.84 14.04
CA CYS A 84 11.11 -26.65 12.61
C CYS A 84 9.78 -26.39 11.88
N SER A 85 8.78 -27.25 12.09
CA SER A 85 7.45 -27.09 11.49
C SER A 85 6.75 -25.79 11.93
N LEU A 86 6.81 -25.47 13.23
CA LEU A 86 6.21 -24.24 13.77
C LEU A 86 6.93 -22.99 13.24
N ALA A 87 8.26 -23.02 13.14
CA ALA A 87 9.04 -21.90 12.61
C ALA A 87 8.65 -21.60 11.16
N ILE A 88 8.50 -22.62 10.31
CA ILE A 88 8.08 -22.43 8.91
C ILE A 88 6.64 -21.94 8.80
N PHE A 89 5.73 -22.43 9.64
CA PHE A 89 4.38 -21.88 9.71
C PHE A 89 4.39 -20.38 10.02
N LEU A 90 5.09 -19.95 11.07
CA LEU A 90 5.17 -18.54 11.46
C LEU A 90 5.92 -17.71 10.41
N LEU A 91 6.95 -18.27 9.78
CA LEU A 91 7.71 -17.65 8.70
C LEU A 91 6.80 -17.37 7.52
N GLN A 92 6.03 -18.36 7.07
CA GLN A 92 5.07 -18.20 5.98
C GLN A 92 3.95 -17.24 6.35
N LEU A 93 3.44 -17.27 7.59
CA LEU A 93 2.41 -16.36 8.07
C LEU A 93 2.88 -14.89 8.00
N THR A 94 4.06 -14.60 8.55
CA THR A 94 4.64 -13.25 8.57
C THR A 94 5.02 -12.76 7.16
N LEU A 95 5.53 -13.66 6.31
CA LEU A 95 5.81 -13.39 4.90
C LEU A 95 4.53 -13.00 4.14
N ARG A 96 3.45 -13.78 4.28
CA ARG A 96 2.16 -13.51 3.63
C ARG A 96 1.56 -12.20 4.11
N MET A 97 1.59 -11.97 5.42
CA MET A 97 1.06 -10.76 6.02
C MET A 97 1.81 -9.52 5.52
N SER A 98 3.15 -9.54 5.47
CA SER A 98 3.92 -8.40 4.99
C SER A 98 3.68 -8.13 3.50
N THR A 99 3.61 -9.17 2.66
CA THR A 99 3.29 -9.03 1.23
C THR A 99 1.89 -8.45 1.00
N PHE A 100 0.86 -8.90 1.72
CA PHE A 100 -0.48 -8.32 1.58
C PHE A 100 -0.55 -6.88 2.08
N LEU A 101 0.16 -6.52 3.15
CA LEU A 101 0.23 -5.13 3.61
C LEU A 101 0.91 -4.21 2.60
N LEU A 102 1.98 -4.66 1.93
CA LEU A 102 2.65 -3.90 0.87
C LEU A 102 1.72 -3.68 -0.34
N PHE A 103 1.00 -4.73 -0.74
CA PHE A 103 -0.05 -4.59 -1.75
C PHE A 103 -1.14 -3.59 -1.31
N CYS A 104 -1.57 -3.61 -0.04
CA CYS A 104 -2.52 -2.64 0.49
C CYS A 104 -1.97 -1.20 0.47
N ILE A 105 -0.67 -0.98 0.64
CA ILE A 105 -0.05 0.34 0.49
C ILE A 105 -0.18 0.83 -0.97
N ALA A 106 0.09 -0.04 -1.94
CA ALA A 106 -0.06 0.26 -3.36
C ALA A 106 -1.52 0.55 -3.74
N LEU A 107 -2.46 -0.26 -3.24
CA LEU A 107 -3.90 -0.03 -3.40
C LEU A 107 -4.34 1.29 -2.75
N ASN A 108 -3.90 1.58 -1.53
CA ASN A 108 -4.25 2.82 -0.85
C ASN A 108 -3.77 4.04 -1.63
N LEU A 109 -2.57 3.97 -2.22
CA LEU A 109 -2.08 5.01 -3.11
C LEU A 109 -2.99 5.20 -4.32
N GLN A 110 -3.39 4.12 -4.99
CA GLN A 110 -4.32 4.21 -6.12
C GLN A 110 -5.69 4.78 -5.72
N LEU A 111 -6.25 4.36 -4.59
CA LEU A 111 -7.55 4.83 -4.10
C LEU A 111 -7.52 6.30 -3.72
N VAL A 112 -6.46 6.74 -3.04
CA VAL A 112 -6.29 8.14 -2.64
C VAL A 112 -6.01 9.03 -3.86
N VAL A 113 -5.05 8.64 -4.70
CA VAL A 113 -4.59 9.49 -5.81
C VAL A 113 -5.59 9.53 -6.95
N VAL A 114 -6.07 8.37 -7.39
CA VAL A 114 -6.88 8.26 -8.61
C VAL A 114 -8.36 8.48 -8.30
N HIS A 115 -8.83 7.99 -7.14
CA HIS A 115 -10.26 7.99 -6.80
C HIS A 115 -10.63 9.03 -5.74
N GLY A 116 -9.67 9.71 -5.09
CA GLY A 116 -9.95 10.68 -4.04
C GLY A 116 -10.62 10.10 -2.81
N ILE A 117 -10.52 8.78 -2.58
CA ILE A 117 -11.19 8.12 -1.46
C ILE A 117 -10.41 8.38 -0.17
N ARG A 118 -11.11 8.82 0.88
CA ARG A 118 -10.51 9.05 2.21
C ARG A 118 -10.11 7.71 2.85
N GLY A 119 -8.82 7.43 2.91
CA GLY A 119 -8.30 6.16 3.43
C GLY A 119 -8.53 5.88 4.92
N LYS A 120 -8.84 6.88 5.76
CA LYS A 120 -8.80 6.74 7.25
C LYS A 120 -9.61 5.56 7.80
N HIS A 121 -10.74 5.20 7.20
CA HIS A 121 -11.57 4.07 7.65
C HIS A 121 -11.13 2.71 7.09
N LEU A 122 -10.29 2.69 6.04
CA LEU A 122 -9.85 1.48 5.35
C LEU A 122 -8.73 0.73 6.10
N GLU A 123 -8.06 1.39 7.04
CA GLU A 123 -6.95 0.81 7.82
C GLU A 123 -7.29 -0.54 8.47
N LYS A 124 -8.42 -0.58 9.19
CA LYS A 124 -8.87 -1.79 9.90
C LYS A 124 -9.13 -2.93 8.92
N TYR A 125 -9.70 -2.61 7.75
CA TYR A 125 -9.97 -3.59 6.71
C TYR A 125 -8.68 -4.10 6.07
N TYR A 126 -7.72 -3.23 5.77
CA TYR A 126 -6.42 -3.67 5.22
C TYR A 126 -5.70 -4.64 6.15
N VAL A 127 -5.62 -4.31 7.45
CA VAL A 127 -4.95 -5.18 8.43
C VAL A 127 -5.75 -6.47 8.67
N ALA A 128 -7.06 -6.39 8.87
CA ALA A 128 -7.89 -7.56 9.11
C ALA A 128 -7.90 -8.51 7.90
N CYS A 129 -8.13 -8.00 6.69
CA CYS A 129 -8.14 -8.81 5.48
C CYS A 129 -6.78 -9.45 5.22
N SER A 130 -5.67 -8.71 5.41
CA SER A 130 -4.32 -9.27 5.23
C SER A 130 -4.05 -10.42 6.21
N LEU A 131 -4.46 -10.26 7.48
CA LEU A 131 -4.29 -11.30 8.50
C LEU A 131 -5.15 -12.53 8.20
N VAL A 132 -6.42 -12.32 7.90
CA VAL A 132 -7.36 -13.41 7.58
C VAL A 132 -6.88 -14.19 6.35
N MET A 133 -6.48 -13.49 5.27
CA MET A 133 -5.95 -14.14 4.08
C MET A 133 -4.65 -14.91 4.37
N ALA A 134 -3.73 -14.33 5.15
CA ALA A 134 -2.49 -15.01 5.54
C ALA A 134 -2.75 -16.28 6.35
N LEU A 135 -3.74 -16.28 7.24
CA LEU A 135 -4.15 -17.45 8.02
C LEU A 135 -4.82 -18.52 7.15
N ILE A 136 -5.76 -18.14 6.28
CA ILE A 136 -6.43 -19.05 5.34
C ILE A 136 -5.41 -19.80 4.47
N ILE A 137 -4.32 -19.14 4.09
CA ILE A 137 -3.30 -19.72 3.22
C ILE A 137 -2.32 -20.62 3.99
N THR A 138 -1.96 -20.26 5.23
CA THR A 138 -0.88 -20.95 5.97
C THR A 138 -1.36 -22.02 6.95
N ILE A 139 -2.61 -21.96 7.40
CA ILE A 139 -3.18 -22.98 8.30
C ILE A 139 -3.34 -24.34 7.59
N PRO A 140 -3.92 -24.46 6.38
CA PRO A 140 -4.11 -25.76 5.72
C PRO A 140 -2.83 -26.59 5.56
N PRO A 141 -1.70 -26.08 5.03
CA PRO A 141 -0.46 -26.86 4.92
C PRO A 141 0.12 -27.23 6.29
N TYR A 142 -0.03 -26.37 7.31
CA TYR A 142 0.39 -26.70 8.67
C TYR A 142 -0.44 -27.83 9.28
N ALA A 143 -1.78 -27.74 9.17
CA ALA A 143 -2.71 -28.76 9.65
C ALA A 143 -2.53 -30.09 8.91
N ALA A 144 -2.18 -30.05 7.63
CA ALA A 144 -1.86 -31.23 6.81
C ALA A 144 -0.45 -31.78 7.05
N GLY A 145 0.31 -31.25 8.03
CA GLY A 145 1.65 -31.72 8.36
C GLY A 145 2.68 -31.50 7.25
N GLN A 146 2.45 -30.55 6.35
CA GLN A 146 3.31 -30.34 5.18
C GLN A 146 4.55 -29.49 5.49
N TYR A 147 4.53 -28.71 6.57
CA TYR A 147 5.68 -27.95 7.05
C TYR A 147 6.57 -28.82 7.95
N GLY A 148 7.87 -28.85 7.67
CA GLY A 148 8.81 -29.65 8.45
C GLY A 148 10.21 -29.69 7.84
N TRP A 149 10.98 -30.71 8.24
CA TRP A 149 12.33 -30.92 7.72
C TRP A 149 12.28 -31.48 6.30
N ASP A 150 13.00 -30.83 5.39
CA ASP A 150 13.18 -31.30 4.02
C ASP A 150 14.44 -32.18 3.93
N PRO A 151 14.31 -33.49 3.68
CA PRO A 151 15.46 -34.39 3.57
C PRO A 151 16.33 -34.11 2.34
N LEU A 152 15.81 -33.43 1.31
CA LEU A 152 16.54 -33.13 0.08
C LEU A 152 17.48 -31.94 0.22
N GLU A 153 17.01 -30.87 0.87
CA GLU A 153 17.76 -29.63 1.04
C GLU A 153 18.43 -29.51 2.42
N HIS A 154 18.14 -30.42 3.36
CA HIS A 154 18.61 -30.36 4.74
C HIS A 154 18.29 -29.03 5.43
N VAL A 155 17.06 -28.54 5.21
CA VAL A 155 16.53 -27.29 5.78
C VAL A 155 15.11 -27.48 6.27
N CYS A 156 14.64 -26.55 7.11
CA CYS A 156 13.22 -26.46 7.44
C CYS A 156 12.46 -25.81 6.27
N TRP A 157 11.54 -26.56 5.65
CA TRP A 157 10.69 -26.07 4.57
C TRP A 157 9.43 -26.95 4.45
N TYR A 158 9.28 -27.70 3.34
CA TYR A 158 8.20 -28.69 3.15
C TYR A 158 8.74 -30.10 3.34
N THR A 159 8.04 -30.93 4.12
CA THR A 159 8.50 -32.29 4.48
C THR A 159 8.10 -33.37 3.46
N ASN A 160 7.34 -33.02 2.42
CA ASN A 160 6.76 -33.99 1.49
C ASN A 160 7.83 -34.62 0.57
N GLU A 161 7.92 -35.96 0.57
CA GLU A 161 8.83 -36.73 -0.31
C GLU A 161 8.35 -36.76 -1.77
N ASN A 162 7.04 -36.70 -2.00
CA ASN A 162 6.48 -36.70 -3.35
C ASN A 162 6.61 -35.31 -3.98
N LYS A 163 7.46 -35.21 -5.02
CA LYS A 163 7.71 -33.98 -5.77
C LYS A 163 6.42 -33.28 -6.23
N GLN A 164 5.45 -34.02 -6.76
CA GLN A 164 4.21 -33.44 -7.28
C GLN A 164 3.37 -32.79 -6.17
N GLN A 165 3.26 -33.46 -5.03
CA GLN A 165 2.53 -32.91 -3.88
C GLN A 165 3.25 -31.70 -3.30
N ARG A 166 4.58 -31.77 -3.15
CA ARG A 166 5.42 -30.64 -2.71
C ARG A 166 5.20 -29.40 -3.58
N ILE A 167 5.27 -29.57 -4.90
CA ILE A 167 5.04 -28.49 -5.86
C ILE A 167 3.61 -27.94 -5.75
N ALA A 168 2.60 -28.81 -5.65
CA ALA A 168 1.22 -28.39 -5.47
C ALA A 168 1.04 -27.54 -4.21
N TRP A 169 1.65 -27.94 -3.09
CA TRP A 169 1.63 -27.15 -1.86
C TRP A 169 2.34 -25.82 -2.02
N GLN A 170 3.52 -25.78 -2.62
CA GLN A 170 4.27 -24.54 -2.86
C GLN A 170 3.51 -23.58 -3.79
N ILE A 171 2.88 -24.10 -4.85
CA ILE A 171 2.06 -23.30 -5.76
C ILE A 171 0.84 -22.74 -5.02
N GLY A 172 0.09 -23.60 -4.33
CA GLY A 172 -1.18 -23.27 -3.70
C GLY A 172 -1.05 -22.35 -2.47
N THR A 173 0.06 -22.45 -1.75
CA THR A 173 0.30 -21.65 -0.53
C THR A 173 1.15 -20.42 -0.79
N GLN A 174 1.95 -20.42 -1.85
CA GLN A 174 2.94 -19.38 -2.06
C GLN A 174 2.93 -18.72 -3.43
N LEU A 175 3.16 -19.47 -4.50
CA LEU A 175 3.45 -18.87 -5.80
C LEU A 175 2.25 -18.12 -6.38
N VAL A 176 1.05 -18.71 -6.32
CA VAL A 176 -0.18 -18.08 -6.85
C VAL A 176 -0.46 -16.77 -6.12
N TRP A 177 -0.42 -16.77 -4.79
CA TRP A 177 -0.74 -15.59 -3.98
C TRP A 177 0.29 -14.48 -4.11
N THR A 178 1.59 -14.82 -4.10
CA THR A 178 2.63 -13.81 -4.38
C THR A 178 2.47 -13.25 -5.79
N GLY A 179 2.20 -14.11 -6.78
CA GLY A 179 1.97 -13.69 -8.16
C GLY A 179 0.79 -12.72 -8.30
N LEU A 180 -0.33 -13.02 -7.64
CA LEU A 180 -1.51 -12.14 -7.63
C LEU A 180 -1.19 -10.77 -7.00
N THR A 181 -0.45 -10.74 -5.90
CA THR A 181 -0.03 -9.47 -5.27
C THR A 181 0.89 -8.66 -6.18
N VAL A 182 1.83 -9.30 -6.88
CA VAL A 182 2.71 -8.63 -7.84
C VAL A 182 1.92 -8.05 -9.01
N VAL A 183 1.00 -8.82 -9.59
CA VAL A 183 0.14 -8.33 -10.67
C VAL A 183 -0.67 -7.13 -10.19
N GLY A 184 -1.25 -7.20 -9.00
CA GLY A 184 -1.96 -6.08 -8.40
C GLY A 184 -1.07 -4.85 -8.15
N GLU A 185 0.14 -5.04 -7.63
CA GLU A 185 1.13 -3.97 -7.45
C GLU A 185 1.54 -3.32 -8.77
N VAL A 186 1.74 -4.10 -9.83
CA VAL A 186 2.05 -3.57 -11.17
C VAL A 186 0.86 -2.79 -11.72
N LEU A 187 -0.36 -3.31 -11.63
CA LEU A 187 -1.56 -2.62 -12.10
C LEU A 187 -1.81 -1.30 -11.34
N THR A 188 -1.66 -1.31 -10.03
CA THR A 188 -1.79 -0.11 -9.18
C THR A 188 -0.68 0.91 -9.49
N ALA A 189 0.57 0.46 -9.65
CA ALA A 189 1.68 1.34 -10.01
C ALA A 189 1.52 1.94 -11.40
N CYS A 190 1.09 1.15 -12.40
CA CYS A 190 0.82 1.62 -13.75
C CYS A 190 -0.32 2.64 -13.76
N THR A 191 -1.45 2.36 -13.10
CA THR A 191 -2.59 3.27 -13.04
C THR A 191 -2.23 4.60 -12.37
N VAL A 192 -1.54 4.57 -11.23
CA VAL A 192 -1.06 5.79 -10.56
C VAL A 192 -0.07 6.55 -11.44
N SER A 193 0.89 5.86 -12.06
CA SER A 193 1.89 6.51 -12.93
C SER A 193 1.25 7.17 -14.15
N THR A 194 0.33 6.48 -14.83
CA THR A 194 -0.41 7.04 -15.98
C THR A 194 -1.25 8.24 -15.57
N TYR A 195 -1.91 8.18 -14.40
CA TYR A 195 -2.69 9.29 -13.87
C TYR A 195 -1.79 10.52 -13.59
N MET A 196 -0.65 10.31 -12.92
CA MET A 196 0.31 11.37 -12.62
C MET A 196 0.92 11.99 -13.88
N LEU A 197 1.29 11.16 -14.86
CA LEU A 197 1.79 11.64 -16.16
C LEU A 197 0.73 12.50 -16.85
N ARG A 198 -0.54 12.07 -16.85
CA ARG A 198 -1.65 12.82 -17.45
C ARG A 198 -1.83 14.20 -16.78
N ILE A 199 -1.77 14.26 -15.45
CA ILE A 199 -1.82 15.53 -14.70
C ILE A 199 -0.65 16.43 -15.09
N HIS A 200 0.57 15.88 -15.07
CA HIS A 200 1.77 16.63 -15.42
C HIS A 200 1.72 17.20 -16.85
N TYR A 201 1.23 16.42 -17.82
CA TYR A 201 1.04 16.90 -19.19
C TYR A 201 -0.01 18.02 -19.27
N ARG A 202 -1.12 17.93 -18.52
CA ARG A 202 -2.14 18.98 -18.46
C ARG A 202 -1.60 20.28 -17.85
N GLN A 203 -0.89 20.19 -16.73
CA GLN A 203 -0.26 21.35 -16.09
C GLN A 203 0.75 22.02 -17.02
N LYS A 204 1.60 21.24 -17.69
CA LYS A 204 2.56 21.78 -18.67
C LYS A 204 1.85 22.50 -19.82
N HIS A 205 0.74 21.96 -20.32
CA HIS A 205 -0.03 22.57 -21.39
C HIS A 205 -0.66 23.91 -20.94
N ILE A 206 -1.21 23.98 -19.72
CA ILE A 206 -1.80 25.21 -19.16
C ILE A 206 -0.73 26.29 -18.98
N ILE A 207 0.43 25.94 -18.41
CA ILE A 207 1.55 26.88 -18.23
C ILE A 207 2.08 27.37 -19.58
N SER A 208 2.18 26.49 -20.57
CA SER A 208 2.63 26.86 -21.92
C SER A 208 1.65 27.82 -22.59
N ALA A 209 0.34 27.56 -22.48
CA ALA A 209 -0.70 28.42 -23.01
C ALA A 209 -0.72 29.81 -22.33
N ALA A 210 -0.59 29.85 -21.01
CA ALA A 210 -0.49 31.11 -20.25
C ALA A 210 0.74 31.93 -20.65
N THR A 211 1.89 31.26 -20.82
CA THR A 211 3.14 31.91 -21.26
C THR A 211 3.03 32.43 -22.69
N ALA A 212 2.42 31.68 -23.61
CA ALA A 212 2.23 32.10 -24.99
C ALA A 212 1.31 33.34 -25.09
N SER A 213 0.24 33.40 -24.28
CA SER A 213 -0.68 34.55 -24.28
C SER A 213 -0.03 35.86 -23.82
N THR A 214 1.00 35.78 -22.98
CA THR A 214 1.72 36.96 -22.48
C THR A 214 2.57 37.63 -23.58
N ASN A 215 3.07 36.86 -24.55
CA ASN A 215 3.92 37.40 -25.61
C ASN A 215 3.15 38.14 -26.73
N TYR A 216 1.82 37.99 -26.82
CA TYR A 216 1.01 38.68 -27.84
C TYR A 216 0.31 39.95 -27.35
N ALA A 217 0.47 40.32 -26.07
CA ALA A 217 -0.08 41.56 -25.54
C ALA A 217 0.79 42.77 -25.90
N PHE A 218 0.44 43.40 -27.03
CA PHE A 218 0.66 44.80 -27.42
C PHE A 218 2.10 45.37 -27.50
N PRO A 219 2.65 45.56 -28.72
CA PRO A 219 3.69 46.54 -28.99
C PRO A 219 3.05 47.94 -29.07
N CYS A 220 2.53 48.49 -27.98
CA CYS A 220 1.99 49.85 -28.03
C CYS A 220 2.07 50.57 -26.69
N VAL A 221 3.16 51.30 -26.52
CA VAL A 221 3.24 52.77 -26.37
C VAL A 221 4.56 53.02 -25.66
N LYS A 222 5.46 53.66 -26.40
CA LYS A 222 6.80 54.04 -25.97
C LYS A 222 6.71 55.26 -25.06
N ASP A 223 5.99 55.15 -23.94
CA ASP A 223 5.94 56.24 -22.97
C ASP A 223 7.09 56.15 -21.99
N ARG A 224 7.93 57.18 -22.13
CA ARG A 224 9.21 57.40 -21.48
C ARG A 224 8.97 57.85 -20.03
N PHE A 225 8.36 57.02 -19.19
CA PHE A 225 8.28 57.31 -17.74
C PHE A 225 8.52 56.07 -16.87
N ARG A 226 9.69 56.14 -16.22
CA ARG A 226 10.08 55.55 -14.91
C ARG A 226 10.28 54.03 -14.81
N PRO A 227 11.53 53.57 -14.58
CA PRO A 227 11.83 52.19 -14.25
C PRO A 227 11.59 51.96 -12.76
N SER A 228 10.63 51.11 -12.39
CA SER A 228 10.51 50.61 -11.01
C SER A 228 9.87 49.22 -10.99
N THR A 229 10.75 48.22 -11.11
CA THR A 229 10.82 47.07 -10.19
C THR A 229 9.51 46.40 -9.76
N SER A 230 8.93 45.54 -10.60
CA SER A 230 8.00 44.48 -10.14
C SER A 230 7.77 43.37 -11.18
N ALA A 231 8.78 43.04 -12.00
CA ALA A 231 8.75 41.87 -12.89
C ALA A 231 9.17 40.55 -12.20
N ALA A 232 9.28 40.54 -10.87
CA ALA A 232 9.76 39.41 -10.07
C ALA A 232 8.60 38.74 -9.31
N SER A 233 7.73 37.97 -9.97
CA SER A 233 6.78 37.13 -9.21
C SER A 233 6.19 35.90 -9.92
N LEU A 234 6.65 35.53 -11.11
CA LEU A 234 6.17 34.30 -11.80
C LEU A 234 7.15 33.12 -11.73
N LYS A 235 8.27 33.25 -11.02
CA LYS A 235 9.24 32.16 -10.78
C LYS A 235 8.85 31.06 -9.76
N PRO A 236 7.83 31.15 -8.87
CA PRO A 236 7.65 30.13 -7.84
C PRO A 236 6.99 28.82 -8.32
N MET A 237 6.31 28.79 -9.47
CA MET A 237 5.45 27.64 -9.81
C MET A 237 6.22 26.41 -10.34
N SER A 238 7.38 26.58 -10.99
CA SER A 238 8.16 25.45 -11.52
C SER A 238 8.87 24.63 -10.43
N LEU A 239 9.12 25.23 -9.26
CA LEU A 239 9.83 24.57 -8.16
C LEU A 239 8.93 23.54 -7.44
N HIS A 240 7.61 23.76 -7.44
CA HIS A 240 6.65 22.84 -6.82
C HIS A 240 6.52 21.53 -7.61
N ALA A 241 6.47 21.60 -8.95
CA ALA A 241 6.34 20.42 -9.82
C ALA A 241 7.49 19.42 -9.65
N HIS A 242 8.74 19.90 -9.53
CA HIS A 242 9.90 19.02 -9.32
C HIS A 242 9.87 18.34 -7.95
N THR A 243 9.37 19.05 -6.93
CA THR A 243 9.19 18.48 -5.59
C THR A 243 8.15 17.38 -5.62
N TYR A 244 7.03 17.60 -6.31
CA TYR A 244 5.95 16.64 -6.46
C TYR A 244 6.41 15.34 -7.17
N ALA A 245 7.11 15.46 -8.29
CA ALA A 245 7.61 14.31 -9.04
C ALA A 245 8.54 13.43 -8.19
N ASN A 246 9.42 14.03 -7.39
CA ASN A 246 10.29 13.31 -6.49
C ASN A 246 9.54 12.58 -5.37
N VAL A 247 8.45 13.17 -4.86
CA VAL A 247 7.58 12.52 -3.86
C VAL A 247 6.92 11.29 -4.48
N VAL A 248 6.31 11.45 -5.66
CA VAL A 248 5.61 10.37 -6.36
C VAL A 248 6.56 9.23 -6.75
N ALA A 249 7.74 9.54 -7.31
CA ALA A 249 8.72 8.54 -7.70
C ALA A 249 9.19 7.70 -6.51
N ARG A 250 9.36 8.31 -5.32
CA ARG A 250 9.71 7.59 -4.10
C ARG A 250 8.58 6.73 -3.59
N ILE A 251 7.33 7.18 -3.70
CA ILE A 251 6.18 6.36 -3.31
C ILE A 251 6.04 5.15 -4.26
N ALA A 252 6.30 5.32 -5.56
CA ALA A 252 6.32 4.24 -6.54
C ALA A 252 7.49 3.26 -6.37
N LEU A 253 8.50 3.60 -5.57
CA LEU A 253 9.65 2.74 -5.31
C LEU A 253 9.27 1.50 -4.49
N TYR A 254 8.28 1.59 -3.59
CA TYR A 254 7.86 0.45 -2.76
C TYR A 254 7.26 -0.69 -3.59
N PRO A 255 6.24 -0.46 -4.44
CA PRO A 255 5.70 -1.52 -5.30
C PRO A 255 6.74 -2.03 -6.30
N LEU A 256 7.64 -1.17 -6.80
CA LEU A 256 8.68 -1.59 -7.73
C LEU A 256 9.68 -2.55 -7.07
N ALA A 257 10.18 -2.21 -5.89
CA ALA A 257 11.06 -3.08 -5.13
C ALA A 257 10.36 -4.40 -4.75
N SER A 258 9.12 -4.32 -4.27
CA SER A 258 8.29 -5.51 -3.98
C SER A 258 8.16 -6.41 -5.21
N CYS A 259 7.82 -5.84 -6.37
CA CYS A 259 7.71 -6.55 -7.65
C CYS A 259 9.01 -7.27 -8.03
N ILE A 260 10.17 -6.59 -7.97
CA ILE A 260 11.47 -7.20 -8.29
C ILE A 260 11.74 -8.39 -7.36
N PHE A 261 11.65 -8.20 -6.04
CA PHE A 261 11.94 -9.27 -5.08
C PHE A 261 10.98 -10.45 -5.19
N ASN A 262 9.69 -10.18 -5.39
CA ASN A 262 8.68 -11.23 -5.49
C ASN A 262 8.78 -12.00 -6.82
N LEU A 263 9.01 -11.32 -7.96
CA LEU A 263 9.21 -11.99 -9.25
C LEU A 263 10.47 -12.84 -9.26
N THR A 264 11.59 -12.29 -8.77
CA THR A 264 12.83 -13.07 -8.70
C THR A 264 12.68 -14.27 -7.77
N SER A 265 12.01 -14.11 -6.63
CA SER A 265 11.72 -15.21 -5.70
C SER A 265 10.80 -16.29 -6.31
N ILE A 266 9.76 -15.90 -7.07
CA ILE A 266 8.91 -16.85 -7.79
C ILE A 266 9.75 -17.64 -8.80
N PHE A 267 10.60 -16.95 -9.56
CA PHE A 267 11.47 -17.59 -10.55
C PHE A 267 12.44 -18.58 -9.92
N THR A 268 13.11 -18.21 -8.81
CA THR A 268 14.04 -19.13 -8.12
C THR A 268 13.33 -20.34 -7.56
N VAL A 269 12.13 -20.17 -6.99
CA VAL A 269 11.34 -21.29 -6.45
C VAL A 269 10.85 -22.21 -7.57
N ILE A 270 10.35 -21.68 -8.68
CA ILE A 270 9.93 -22.48 -9.84
C ILE A 270 11.12 -23.25 -10.40
N HIS A 271 12.28 -22.60 -10.53
CA HIS A 271 13.50 -23.27 -10.99
C HIS A 271 13.90 -24.42 -10.06
N SER A 272 13.99 -24.17 -8.74
CA SER A 272 14.34 -25.20 -7.75
C SER A 272 13.34 -26.37 -7.76
N SER A 273 12.05 -26.05 -7.88
CA SER A 273 10.96 -27.03 -7.95
C SER A 273 10.99 -27.87 -9.22
N ALA A 274 11.36 -27.26 -10.36
CA ALA A 274 11.44 -27.94 -11.64
C ALA A 274 12.68 -28.86 -11.69
N SER A 275 13.81 -28.42 -11.14
CA SER A 275 15.01 -29.25 -11.01
C SER A 275 14.76 -30.45 -10.10
N ASP A 276 15.25 -31.63 -10.45
CA ASP A 276 15.26 -32.82 -9.58
C ASP A 276 16.35 -32.68 -8.50
N GLY A 277 16.24 -31.62 -7.70
CA GLY A 277 17.23 -31.19 -6.72
C GLY A 277 18.44 -30.47 -7.32
N ILE A 278 19.46 -30.26 -6.49
CA ILE A 278 20.67 -29.50 -6.83
C ILE A 278 21.69 -30.46 -7.47
N GLN A 279 21.68 -30.53 -8.80
CA GLN A 279 22.54 -31.46 -9.54
C GLN A 279 23.82 -30.81 -10.04
N ASN A 280 23.82 -29.49 -10.22
CA ASN A 280 24.94 -28.76 -10.81
C ASN A 280 25.26 -27.45 -10.08
N ALA A 281 26.34 -26.79 -10.52
CA ALA A 281 26.79 -25.51 -9.95
C ALA A 281 25.79 -24.36 -10.15
N SER A 282 25.00 -24.40 -11.22
CA SER A 282 23.99 -23.39 -11.52
C SER A 282 22.82 -23.47 -10.54
N ASP A 283 22.32 -24.67 -10.28
CA ASP A 283 21.23 -24.93 -9.32
C ASP A 283 21.62 -24.42 -7.93
N TYR A 284 22.87 -24.68 -7.51
CA TYR A 284 23.38 -24.20 -6.24
C TYR A 284 23.49 -22.66 -6.19
N ARG A 285 23.91 -22.01 -7.28
CA ARG A 285 23.92 -20.53 -7.35
C ARG A 285 22.51 -19.94 -7.29
N ILE A 286 21.53 -20.62 -7.88
CA ILE A 286 20.12 -20.21 -7.85
C ILE A 286 19.55 -20.38 -6.44
N LEU A 287 19.92 -21.46 -5.73
CA LEU A 287 19.60 -21.62 -4.30
C LEU A 287 20.18 -20.47 -3.47
N LEU A 288 21.48 -20.18 -3.59
CA LEU A 288 22.11 -19.08 -2.86
C LEU A 288 21.45 -17.72 -3.15
N LEU A 289 21.06 -17.49 -4.41
CA LEU A 289 20.29 -16.30 -4.79
C LEU A 289 18.92 -16.28 -4.11
N SER A 290 18.22 -17.42 -4.08
CA SER A 290 16.93 -17.55 -3.39
C SER A 290 17.07 -17.22 -1.89
N ASP A 291 18.03 -17.82 -1.21
CA ASP A 291 18.31 -17.60 0.22
C ASP A 291 18.65 -16.14 0.51
N PHE A 292 19.48 -15.53 -0.35
CA PHE A 292 19.79 -14.11 -0.28
C PHE A 292 18.56 -13.24 -0.50
N LEU A 293 17.66 -13.58 -1.43
CA LEU A 293 16.44 -12.82 -1.68
C LEU A 293 15.46 -12.89 -0.51
N TYR A 294 15.32 -14.05 0.15
CA TYR A 294 14.47 -14.19 1.33
C TYR A 294 14.98 -13.36 2.51
N GLY A 295 16.27 -13.45 2.86
CA GLY A 295 16.85 -12.65 3.95
C GLY A 295 17.01 -11.17 3.58
N GLY A 296 17.45 -10.89 2.36
CA GLY A 296 17.70 -9.55 1.83
C GLY A 296 16.44 -8.71 1.62
N ARG A 297 15.27 -9.35 1.42
CA ARG A 297 13.96 -8.68 1.39
C ARG A 297 13.76 -7.78 2.62
N VAL A 298 14.09 -8.29 3.81
CA VAL A 298 13.91 -7.56 5.07
C VAL A 298 14.82 -6.33 5.11
N VAL A 299 16.07 -6.46 4.64
CA VAL A 299 17.03 -5.34 4.51
C VAL A 299 16.47 -4.25 3.61
N ILE A 300 15.98 -4.61 2.41
CA ILE A 300 15.46 -3.63 1.46
C ILE A 300 14.22 -2.93 2.01
N TYR A 301 13.30 -3.64 2.67
CA TYR A 301 12.13 -2.98 3.27
C TYR A 301 12.49 -2.07 4.44
N ALA A 302 13.52 -2.39 5.23
CA ALA A 302 14.05 -1.48 6.25
C ALA A 302 14.64 -0.20 5.62
N LEU A 303 15.42 -0.34 4.54
CA LEU A 303 15.99 0.79 3.82
C LEU A 303 14.92 1.67 3.17
N LEU A 304 13.90 1.04 2.56
CA LEU A 304 12.77 1.77 1.99
C LEU A 304 12.03 2.58 3.07
N ALA A 305 11.75 1.97 4.22
CA ALA A 305 11.15 2.65 5.36
C ALA A 305 12.01 3.83 5.87
N LEU A 306 13.34 3.69 5.88
CA LEU A 306 14.26 4.80 6.21
C LEU A 306 14.19 5.96 5.23
N THR A 307 13.97 5.66 3.94
CA THR A 307 13.85 6.68 2.88
C THR A 307 12.45 7.30 2.79
N ASP A 308 11.51 6.87 3.65
CA ASP A 308 10.15 7.39 3.65
C ASP A 308 10.12 8.89 3.96
N LEU A 309 9.32 9.64 3.19
CA LEU A 309 9.26 11.09 3.34
C LEU A 309 8.60 11.52 4.66
N ALA A 310 7.62 10.76 5.14
CA ALA A 310 6.99 11.05 6.43
C ALA A 310 8.02 10.89 7.56
N LEU A 311 8.84 9.84 7.49
CA LEU A 311 9.93 9.63 8.44
C LEU A 311 10.98 10.73 8.36
N ILE A 312 11.46 11.08 7.16
CA ILE A 312 12.46 12.14 6.96
C ILE A 312 11.94 13.49 7.48
N ARG A 313 10.67 13.82 7.23
CA ARG A 313 10.04 15.05 7.74
C ARG A 313 9.96 15.02 9.26
N ALA A 314 9.51 13.91 9.85
CA ALA A 314 9.43 13.74 11.30
C ALA A 314 10.80 13.86 11.98
N VAL A 315 11.86 13.27 11.39
CA VAL A 315 13.24 13.39 11.89
C VAL A 315 13.71 14.83 11.81
N ARG A 316 13.48 15.54 10.69
CA ARG A 316 13.88 16.95 10.57
C ARG A 316 13.21 17.84 11.60
N THR A 317 11.91 17.66 11.84
CA THR A 317 11.16 18.40 12.87
C THR A 317 11.70 18.09 14.28
N PHE A 318 12.04 16.83 14.55
CA PHE A 318 12.62 16.42 15.83
C PHE A 318 14.01 17.02 16.07
N VAL A 319 14.88 16.97 15.04
CA VAL A 319 16.24 17.53 15.07
C VAL A 319 16.20 19.05 15.27
N ALA A 320 15.33 19.75 14.52
CA ALA A 320 15.19 21.20 14.63
C ALA A 320 14.76 21.63 16.04
N HIS A 321 13.90 20.86 16.70
CA HIS A 321 13.48 21.15 18.07
C HIS A 321 14.58 20.87 19.11
N HIS A 322 15.40 19.83 18.94
CA HIS A 322 16.39 19.44 19.97
C HIS A 322 17.71 20.20 19.89
N TRP A 323 18.12 20.62 18.70
CA TRP A 323 19.45 21.18 18.52
C TRP A 323 19.53 22.71 18.67
N ASP A 324 18.40 23.39 18.94
CA ASP A 324 18.26 24.87 18.87
C ASP A 324 18.94 25.48 17.64
N CYS A 325 19.18 24.65 16.63
CA CYS A 325 19.79 25.04 15.39
C CYS A 325 18.65 25.65 14.62
N ASP A 326 18.66 26.98 14.59
CA ASP A 326 17.92 27.81 13.65
C ASP A 326 18.38 27.41 12.23
N TRP A 327 17.94 26.23 11.78
CA TRP A 327 18.21 25.68 10.46
C TRP A 327 17.55 26.64 9.50
N GLY A 328 18.36 27.58 8.99
CA GLY A 328 17.93 28.82 8.36
C GLY A 328 16.67 28.60 7.54
N SER A 329 15.56 29.15 8.05
CA SER A 329 14.23 29.14 7.44
C SER A 329 14.32 29.61 5.99
N THR A 330 14.61 28.71 5.07
CA THR A 330 14.82 29.02 3.66
C THR A 330 13.51 29.06 2.88
N ALA A 331 12.37 28.82 3.53
CA ALA A 331 11.08 28.71 2.85
C ALA A 331 9.93 29.56 3.42
N THR A 332 10.10 30.22 4.57
CA THR A 332 9.17 31.31 4.93
C THR A 332 9.83 32.63 4.61
N LEU A 333 9.79 32.99 3.32
CA LEU A 333 9.79 34.38 2.90
C LEU A 333 8.47 34.99 3.43
N ARG A 334 8.35 35.07 4.76
CA ARG A 334 7.35 35.88 5.42
C ARG A 334 7.77 37.28 5.02
N SER A 335 7.10 37.77 3.98
CA SER A 335 7.10 39.16 3.59
C SER A 335 6.81 39.93 4.86
N ARG A 336 7.87 40.34 5.55
CA ARG A 336 7.85 41.49 6.43
C ARG A 336 7.53 42.60 5.45
N THR A 337 6.24 42.82 5.24
CA THR A 337 5.74 44.10 4.81
C THR A 337 6.26 45.03 5.88
N VAL A 338 7.42 45.64 5.59
CA VAL A 338 7.95 46.76 6.34
C VAL A 338 6.87 47.81 6.18
N THR A 339 5.94 47.84 7.13
CA THR A 339 5.16 49.02 7.43
C THR A 339 6.18 50.08 7.78
N ASN A 340 6.57 50.81 6.75
CA ASN A 340 7.40 51.98 6.81
C ASN A 340 6.57 53.01 7.57
N THR A 341 6.60 52.96 8.90
CA THR A 341 6.03 53.97 9.79
C THR A 341 6.86 55.22 9.62
N ARG A 342 6.54 55.97 8.57
CA ARG A 342 6.98 57.35 8.39
C ARG A 342 6.12 58.19 9.33
N ASN A 343 6.80 58.82 10.28
CA ASN A 343 6.25 59.80 11.22
C ASN A 343 5.27 60.76 10.55
N GLY A 344 4.06 60.86 11.11
CA GLY A 344 3.03 61.80 10.70
C GLY A 344 1.96 61.93 11.78
N VAL A 345 1.88 63.11 12.35
CA VAL A 345 1.08 63.53 13.51
C VAL A 345 -0.43 63.42 13.25
N SER A 346 -1.18 63.32 14.36
CA SER A 346 -2.62 63.58 14.58
C SER A 346 -3.68 62.55 14.14
N ARG A 347 -4.15 61.80 15.14
CA ARG A 347 -5.52 61.87 15.70
C ARG A 347 -6.68 61.76 14.69
N ALA A 348 -7.09 60.53 14.40
CA ALA A 348 -8.50 60.16 14.29
C ALA A 348 -8.66 58.69 14.66
N ARG A 349 -9.56 58.46 15.61
CA ARG A 349 -9.98 57.18 16.16
C ARG A 349 -10.85 56.51 15.11
N ASP A 350 -10.30 55.51 14.42
CA ASP A 350 -11.07 54.62 13.57
C ASP A 350 -10.74 53.19 14.00
N ASP A 351 -11.68 52.60 14.73
CA ASP A 351 -11.61 51.23 15.22
C ASP A 351 -11.77 50.27 14.04
N GLY A 352 -10.67 50.08 13.31
CA GLY A 352 -10.53 49.09 12.25
C GLY A 352 -10.54 47.69 12.86
N LEU A 353 -11.72 47.08 12.93
CA LEU A 353 -11.95 45.68 13.22
C LEU A 353 -11.12 44.80 12.26
N VAL A 354 -9.94 44.37 12.70
CA VAL A 354 -9.17 43.32 12.03
C VAL A 354 -9.88 42.00 12.33
N VAL A 355 -10.80 41.62 11.44
CA VAL A 355 -11.38 40.28 11.40
C VAL A 355 -10.27 39.34 10.98
N GLN A 356 -9.63 38.73 11.97
CA GLN A 356 -8.75 37.58 11.79
C GLN A 356 -9.64 36.40 11.39
N VAL A 357 -9.80 36.19 10.08
CA VAL A 357 -10.48 35.01 9.53
C VAL A 357 -9.54 33.83 9.74
N GLU A 358 -9.60 33.21 10.92
CA GLU A 358 -9.22 31.81 11.05
C GLU A 358 -10.18 31.01 10.16
N LEU A 359 -9.69 30.50 9.02
CA LEU A 359 -10.32 29.37 8.34
C LEU A 359 -10.16 28.13 9.24
N SER A 360 -10.92 28.10 10.33
CA SER A 360 -11.39 26.84 10.88
C SER A 360 -12.43 26.34 9.89
N THR A 361 -12.13 25.25 9.21
CA THR A 361 -13.13 24.51 8.44
C THR A 361 -14.16 24.01 9.44
N VAL A 362 -15.24 24.78 9.60
CA VAL A 362 -16.47 24.32 10.24
C VAL A 362 -16.95 23.13 9.41
N ALA A 363 -16.74 21.94 9.96
CA ALA A 363 -17.45 20.75 9.51
C ALA A 363 -18.94 21.03 9.75
N ALA A 364 -19.66 21.39 8.67
CA ALA A 364 -21.11 21.36 8.65
C ALA A 364 -21.53 19.91 8.97
N ARG A 365 -21.93 19.71 10.22
CA ARG A 365 -22.54 18.48 10.69
C ARG A 365 -24.01 18.62 10.35
N ASP A 366 -24.40 18.10 9.19
CA ASP A 366 -25.82 17.98 8.85
C ASP A 366 -26.47 17.00 9.83
N HIS A 367 -27.15 17.58 10.83
CA HIS A 367 -28.16 16.90 11.60
C HIS A 367 -29.37 16.67 10.71
N ALA A 368 -29.46 15.49 10.10
CA ALA A 368 -30.75 14.96 9.66
C ALA A 368 -31.43 14.29 10.86
N SER A 369 -32.10 15.12 11.66
CA SER A 369 -33.17 14.67 12.56
C SER A 369 -34.41 14.37 11.71
N GLY A 370 -34.65 13.09 11.44
CA GLY A 370 -35.89 12.60 10.85
C GLY A 370 -36.43 11.46 11.70
N ALA A 371 -37.10 11.82 12.80
CA ALA A 371 -37.94 10.90 13.54
C ALA A 371 -39.16 10.55 12.70
N SER A 372 -39.41 9.26 12.51
CA SER A 372 -40.75 8.73 12.26
C SER A 372 -40.82 7.41 13.02
N GLY A 373 -41.61 7.42 14.09
CA GLY A 373 -41.91 6.24 14.88
C GLY A 373 -42.73 5.23 14.07
N ALA A 374 -42.58 3.96 14.46
CA ALA A 374 -43.61 2.96 14.36
C ALA A 374 -43.41 2.00 15.53
N ASP A 375 -44.34 2.09 16.47
CA ASP A 375 -44.59 1.12 17.53
C ASP A 375 -44.78 -0.28 16.94
N MET A 376 -44.21 -1.30 17.60
CA MET A 376 -44.95 -2.53 17.89
C MET A 376 -44.36 -3.19 19.13
N ALA A 377 -45.14 -3.10 20.21
CA ALA A 377 -45.05 -3.94 21.37
C ALA A 377 -45.82 -5.25 21.13
N SER A 378 -45.22 -6.38 21.54
CA SER A 378 -45.86 -7.52 22.21
C SER A 378 -44.73 -8.45 22.66
N ASP A 379 -44.54 -8.62 23.96
CA ASP A 379 -45.09 -9.75 24.74
C ASP A 379 -44.73 -11.09 24.09
N GLY A 380 -43.95 -11.99 24.68
CA GLY A 380 -43.76 -12.27 26.10
C GLY A 380 -43.99 -13.77 26.27
N LYS A 381 -42.96 -14.54 26.63
CA LYS A 381 -43.16 -15.78 27.39
C LYS A 381 -41.86 -16.36 27.93
N ALA A 382 -41.85 -16.48 29.25
CA ALA A 382 -40.96 -17.29 30.04
C ALA A 382 -41.35 -18.78 29.97
N GLU A 383 -40.37 -19.64 30.24
CA GLU A 383 -40.36 -21.06 30.64
C GLU A 383 -39.14 -21.68 29.95
N GLY A 384 -38.24 -22.44 30.56
CA GLY A 384 -38.15 -23.08 31.86
C GLY A 384 -36.98 -24.08 31.71
N LEU A 385 -36.11 -24.15 32.72
CA LEU A 385 -35.11 -25.22 32.94
C LEU A 385 -35.79 -26.63 32.88
N PRO A 386 -35.07 -27.76 32.71
CA PRO A 386 -33.77 -28.01 33.35
C PRO A 386 -32.74 -28.88 32.60
N ILE A 387 -31.58 -28.87 33.26
CA ILE A 387 -30.45 -29.80 33.24
C ILE A 387 -30.87 -31.27 33.18
N GLU A 388 -30.25 -32.07 32.30
CA GLU A 388 -30.06 -33.50 32.53
C GLU A 388 -28.72 -34.00 31.96
N ARG A 389 -28.11 -34.89 32.75
CA ARG A 389 -26.80 -35.55 32.62
C ARG A 389 -27.03 -36.96 32.06
N CYS A 390 -26.13 -37.47 31.22
CA CYS A 390 -25.71 -38.88 31.12
C CYS A 390 -24.57 -38.94 30.08
N THR A 391 -23.31 -39.33 30.31
CA THR A 391 -22.68 -40.59 30.75
C THR A 391 -23.14 -41.87 30.04
N THR A 392 -22.29 -42.36 29.13
CA THR A 392 -21.94 -43.77 28.82
C THR A 392 -20.77 -43.71 27.82
N ASP A 393 -19.50 -43.91 28.21
CA ASP A 393 -18.78 -45.18 28.42
C ASP A 393 -18.77 -46.17 27.24
N ALA A 394 -17.54 -46.36 26.72
CA ALA A 394 -16.87 -47.62 26.32
C ALA A 394 -17.52 -48.46 25.17
N THR A 395 -16.87 -49.27 24.31
CA THR A 395 -15.63 -50.05 24.37
C THR A 395 -15.39 -50.66 22.96
N ILE A 396 -14.14 -50.76 22.51
CA ILE A 396 -13.44 -51.87 21.78
C ILE A 396 -14.14 -52.68 20.66
N ALA A 397 -13.49 -52.75 19.48
CA ALA A 397 -13.09 -53.94 18.68
C ALA A 397 -12.75 -53.47 17.23
N SER A 398 -11.52 -53.52 16.70
CA SER A 398 -10.66 -54.64 16.25
C SER A 398 -11.27 -55.57 15.20
N VAL A 399 -10.43 -55.99 14.24
CA VAL A 399 -10.64 -56.93 13.11
C VAL A 399 -11.11 -56.22 11.83
N GLY A 400 -10.50 -56.35 10.64
CA GLY A 400 -9.47 -57.25 10.11
C GLY A 400 -9.74 -57.43 8.61
N GLU A 401 -8.68 -57.72 7.84
CA GLU A 401 -8.67 -58.15 6.43
C GLU A 401 -9.22 -57.18 5.35
N GLU A 402 -8.86 -57.25 4.07
CA GLU A 402 -7.73 -57.68 3.24
C GLU A 402 -8.26 -57.50 1.80
N ASP A 403 -7.35 -57.25 0.85
CA ASP A 403 -7.47 -57.60 -0.56
C ASP A 403 -8.13 -56.68 -1.63
N ARG A 404 -7.31 -56.51 -2.69
CA ARG A 404 -7.62 -56.42 -4.14
C ARG A 404 -7.84 -55.07 -4.84
N VAL A 405 -6.74 -54.62 -5.42
CA VAL A 405 -6.55 -54.11 -6.81
C VAL A 405 -7.06 -55.19 -7.81
N PRO A 406 -7.69 -54.92 -8.99
CA PRO A 406 -7.04 -54.17 -10.07
C PRO A 406 -7.87 -53.36 -11.12
N SER A 407 -7.17 -52.34 -11.66
CA SER A 407 -6.99 -51.96 -13.08
C SER A 407 -8.14 -51.56 -14.03
N HIS A 408 -7.87 -50.43 -14.72
CA HIS A 408 -8.03 -50.13 -16.17
C HIS A 408 -9.40 -49.97 -16.85
N SER A 409 -9.66 -48.75 -17.34
CA SER A 409 -10.00 -48.39 -18.75
C SER A 409 -10.28 -46.87 -18.80
N ALA A 410 -9.43 -46.02 -19.42
CA ALA A 410 -9.32 -45.75 -20.86
C ALA A 410 -10.56 -45.08 -21.48
N ASP A 411 -10.31 -43.86 -21.98
CA ASP A 411 -10.91 -43.15 -23.11
C ASP A 411 -12.40 -42.79 -23.13
N LYS A 412 -12.67 -41.47 -23.12
CA LYS A 412 -13.59 -40.90 -24.12
C LYS A 412 -13.30 -39.44 -24.46
N ALA A 413 -13.09 -39.23 -25.75
CA ALA A 413 -13.01 -37.94 -26.44
C ALA A 413 -14.39 -37.35 -26.71
N GLU A 414 -14.46 -36.01 -26.83
CA GLU A 414 -15.43 -35.17 -27.56
C GLU A 414 -14.97 -33.71 -27.27
N ARG A 415 -14.55 -32.80 -28.15
CA ARG A 415 -14.75 -32.43 -29.57
C ARG A 415 -16.20 -32.03 -29.93
N GLY A 416 -16.37 -30.74 -30.20
CA GLY A 416 -17.57 -30.09 -30.76
C GLY A 416 -18.43 -29.44 -29.66
N MET A 417 -19.06 -28.29 -29.81
CA MET A 417 -19.54 -27.66 -31.03
C MET A 417 -19.89 -26.19 -30.75
N LEU A 418 -19.60 -25.37 -31.74
CA LEU A 418 -19.92 -23.96 -31.89
C LEU A 418 -21.22 -23.90 -32.70
N ALA A 419 -22.28 -23.26 -32.20
CA ALA A 419 -23.41 -22.78 -33.00
C ALA A 419 -24.30 -21.84 -32.19
N ASP A 420 -24.46 -20.63 -32.74
CA ASP A 420 -25.69 -19.90 -33.00
C ASP A 420 -26.82 -19.91 -31.95
N LEU A 421 -27.15 -18.71 -31.49
CA LEU A 421 -28.53 -18.36 -31.20
C LEU A 421 -28.79 -16.89 -31.58
N GLU A 422 -29.38 -16.76 -32.76
CA GLU A 422 -30.01 -15.54 -33.26
C GLU A 422 -31.54 -15.69 -33.16
N ALA A 423 -32.19 -14.55 -32.89
CA ALA A 423 -33.60 -14.21 -33.13
C ALA A 423 -34.72 -14.81 -32.24
N GLY A 424 -35.54 -13.91 -31.69
CA GLY A 424 -36.88 -14.26 -31.19
C GLY A 424 -37.54 -13.22 -30.29
N ALA A 425 -38.17 -12.22 -30.90
CA ALA A 425 -38.82 -11.05 -30.29
C ALA A 425 -39.90 -11.34 -29.23
N ARG A 426 -40.08 -10.38 -28.30
CA ARG A 426 -41.43 -9.88 -27.95
C ARG A 426 -41.39 -8.46 -27.38
N VAL A 427 -42.11 -7.59 -28.09
CA VAL A 427 -42.46 -6.21 -27.76
C VAL A 427 -43.64 -6.27 -26.79
N ASP A 428 -43.51 -5.63 -25.62
CA ASP A 428 -44.66 -5.17 -24.85
C ASP A 428 -44.45 -3.69 -24.51
N GLY A 429 -45.32 -2.88 -25.12
CA GLY A 429 -45.35 -1.43 -24.94
C GLY A 429 -45.92 -1.07 -23.59
N LYS A 430 -45.17 -0.27 -22.82
CA LYS A 430 -45.67 0.44 -21.66
C LYS A 430 -45.46 1.94 -21.87
N ALA A 431 -46.57 2.67 -21.88
CA ALA A 431 -46.62 4.11 -22.09
C ALA A 431 -45.77 4.85 -21.05
N CYS A 432 -44.76 5.58 -21.51
CA CYS A 432 -44.01 6.53 -20.70
C CYS A 432 -44.59 7.94 -20.87
N ASN A 433 -44.79 8.58 -19.72
CA ASN A 433 -45.39 9.89 -19.49
C ASN A 433 -44.82 11.01 -20.38
N PRO A 434 -45.62 12.05 -20.70
CA PRO A 434 -45.12 13.23 -21.40
C PRO A 434 -44.00 13.91 -20.62
N ALA A 435 -42.97 14.33 -21.35
CA ALA A 435 -41.80 15.01 -20.82
C ALA A 435 -42.20 16.23 -19.99
N ARG A 436 -41.87 16.19 -18.70
CA ARG A 436 -41.94 17.35 -17.79
C ARG A 436 -40.82 18.30 -18.19
N ALA A 437 -41.16 19.45 -18.76
CA ALA A 437 -40.22 20.53 -19.02
C ALA A 437 -39.59 20.96 -17.69
N VAL A 438 -38.31 20.65 -17.51
CA VAL A 438 -37.48 21.23 -16.47
C VAL A 438 -37.03 22.58 -17.01
N ALA A 439 -37.71 23.64 -16.57
CA ALA A 439 -37.23 25.00 -16.74
C ALA A 439 -35.92 25.12 -15.95
N PHE A 440 -34.81 25.34 -16.67
CA PHE A 440 -33.58 25.81 -16.05
C PHE A 440 -33.79 27.26 -15.66
N ASP A 441 -33.88 27.51 -14.36
CA ASP A 441 -33.82 28.85 -13.81
C ASP A 441 -32.40 29.38 -14.05
N LEU A 442 -32.27 30.26 -15.06
CA LEU A 442 -31.04 30.94 -15.41
C LEU A 442 -30.67 31.89 -14.28
N ALA A 443 -29.83 31.41 -13.38
CA ALA A 443 -29.22 32.22 -12.34
C ALA A 443 -28.47 33.40 -12.97
N SER A 444 -29.05 34.59 -12.81
CA SER A 444 -28.45 35.94 -12.85
C SER A 444 -27.72 36.39 -14.13
N PRO A 445 -27.93 37.64 -14.57
CA PRO A 445 -27.20 38.21 -15.71
C PRO A 445 -25.70 38.27 -15.40
N ILE A 446 -24.91 37.68 -16.29
CA ILE A 446 -23.45 37.76 -16.32
C ILE A 446 -23.10 39.25 -16.41
N SER A 447 -22.49 39.81 -15.37
CA SER A 447 -21.90 41.14 -15.46
C SER A 447 -20.74 41.07 -16.46
N PRO A 448 -20.67 41.94 -17.49
CA PRO A 448 -19.64 41.84 -18.54
C PRO A 448 -18.23 42.25 -18.08
N THR A 449 -18.01 42.44 -16.78
CA THR A 449 -16.80 43.09 -16.25
C THR A 449 -16.05 42.23 -15.23
N GLN A 450 -16.47 41.00 -14.96
CA GLN A 450 -15.65 40.09 -14.17
C GLN A 450 -14.45 39.65 -15.01
N SER A 451 -13.32 40.30 -14.76
CA SER A 451 -12.07 40.11 -15.46
C SER A 451 -11.76 38.62 -15.57
N ILE A 452 -11.45 38.15 -16.78
CA ILE A 452 -10.99 36.77 -17.03
C ILE A 452 -9.92 36.39 -16.01
N ARG A 453 -9.06 37.34 -15.62
CA ARG A 453 -8.04 37.22 -14.57
C ARG A 453 -8.60 36.74 -13.22
N ASP A 454 -9.72 37.27 -12.74
CA ASP A 454 -10.30 36.89 -11.44
C ASP A 454 -10.81 35.44 -11.48
N ARG A 455 -11.29 34.99 -12.64
CA ARG A 455 -11.71 33.60 -12.85
C ARG A 455 -10.51 32.65 -12.84
N TRP A 456 -9.39 33.06 -13.43
CA TRP A 456 -8.14 32.30 -13.39
C TRP A 456 -7.53 32.26 -12.00
N GLU A 457 -7.50 33.40 -11.29
CA GLU A 457 -6.99 33.47 -9.92
C GLU A 457 -7.85 32.64 -8.96
N GLY A 458 -9.18 32.62 -9.14
CA GLY A 458 -10.08 31.76 -8.38
C GLY A 458 -9.88 30.26 -8.66
N ALA A 459 -9.66 29.88 -9.93
CA ALA A 459 -9.37 28.50 -10.30
C ALA A 459 -8.01 28.04 -9.76
N ALA A 460 -6.97 28.88 -9.88
CA ALA A 460 -5.64 28.59 -9.34
C ALA A 460 -5.65 28.46 -7.81
N ARG A 461 -6.42 29.28 -7.09
CA ARG A 461 -6.57 29.15 -5.62
C ARG A 461 -7.31 27.88 -5.22
N ARG A 462 -8.31 27.44 -5.99
CA ARG A 462 -8.98 26.15 -5.74
C ARG A 462 -8.04 24.98 -6.01
N GLU A 463 -7.30 25.02 -7.11
CA GLU A 463 -6.34 23.98 -7.46
C GLU A 463 -5.20 23.91 -6.43
N GLN A 464 -4.73 25.04 -5.91
CA GLN A 464 -3.71 25.09 -4.87
C GLN A 464 -4.25 24.65 -3.49
N ALA A 465 -5.50 24.94 -3.17
CA ALA A 465 -6.15 24.43 -1.97
C ALA A 465 -6.41 22.91 -2.06
N GLU A 466 -6.81 22.42 -3.24
CA GLU A 466 -6.93 21.00 -3.54
C GLU A 466 -5.55 20.31 -3.51
N GLU A 467 -4.48 20.97 -3.99
CA GLU A 467 -3.12 20.46 -3.93
C GLU A 467 -2.57 20.44 -2.50
N GLU A 468 -2.86 21.45 -1.67
CA GLU A 468 -2.55 21.44 -0.24
C GLU A 468 -3.36 20.38 0.51
N GLU A 469 -4.64 20.23 0.21
CA GLU A 469 -5.48 19.17 0.76
C GLU A 469 -4.96 17.80 0.30
N PHE A 470 -4.59 17.67 -0.96
CA PHE A 470 -4.01 16.46 -1.53
C PHE A 470 -2.64 16.12 -0.91
N MET A 471 -1.79 17.12 -0.67
CA MET A 471 -0.50 16.97 0.04
C MET A 471 -0.64 16.74 1.54
N ARG A 472 -1.84 16.96 2.09
CA ARG A 472 -2.24 16.59 3.44
C ARG A 472 -2.86 15.18 3.48
N ILE A 473 -3.47 14.72 2.38
CA ILE A 473 -4.04 13.37 2.23
C ILE A 473 -2.93 12.36 1.87
N ILE A 474 -2.01 12.72 0.97
CA ILE A 474 -0.66 12.14 0.84
C ILE A 474 0.11 12.47 2.12
#